data_AF-A0A417QX14-F1
#
_entry.id   AF-A0A417QX14-F1
#
_cell.length_a   1.000
_cell.length_b   1.000
_cell.length_c   1.000
_cell.angle_alpha   90.00
_cell.angle_beta   90.00
_cell.angle_gamma   90.00
#
_symmetry.space_group_name_H-M   'P 1'
#
loop_
_entity.id
_entity.type
_entity.pdbx_description
1 polymer ?
#
loop_
_entity_poly.entity_id
_entity_poly.type
_entity_poly.pdbx_seq_one_letter_code
_entity_poly.pdbx_strand_id
1 'polypeptide(L)'
;MSVEKYRAYTELMEKNNGDDVSSAFQFNAAIMKMIFGISEREVLKADVAEQLATAKMIHFVMQDIITPKFLELNPNRPDEVEQEKSAFDDYDEENGYNEAEKQLDDENIWKVCRDNVDRVVKLCIKGLNDSLSNVMKSDIMSLLDHVAFEIKTINEK
;
A
#
# COMPACT_ATOMS: atom_id res chain seq x y z
N MET A 1 -11.93 -6.05 3.74
CA MET A 1 -11.21 -4.77 3.94
C MET A 1 -11.64 -3.84 2.82
N SER A 2 -12.13 -2.63 3.07
CA SER A 2 -12.58 -1.76 1.96
C SER A 2 -11.42 -0.98 1.33
N VAL A 3 -11.59 -0.55 0.07
CA VAL A 3 -10.65 0.32 -0.63
C VAL A 3 -10.40 1.61 0.15
N GLU A 4 -11.46 2.22 0.70
CA GLU A 4 -11.36 3.42 1.54
C GLU A 4 -10.44 3.20 2.75
N LYS A 5 -10.59 2.06 3.44
CA LYS A 5 -9.79 1.76 4.64
C LYS A 5 -8.32 1.51 4.31
N TYR A 6 -8.04 0.80 3.21
CA TYR A 6 -6.66 0.62 2.77
C TYR A 6 -6.03 1.95 2.31
N ARG A 7 -6.77 2.77 1.57
CA ARG A 7 -6.32 4.11 1.18
C ARG A 7 -6.00 4.97 2.40
N ALA A 8 -6.90 5.03 3.38
CA ALA A 8 -6.68 5.76 4.62
C ALA A 8 -5.49 5.20 5.43
N TYR A 9 -5.26 3.89 5.39
CA TYR A 9 -4.09 3.27 5.98
C TYR A 9 -2.79 3.76 5.33
N THR A 10 -2.73 3.83 3.99
CA THR A 10 -1.54 4.36 3.29
C THR A 10 -1.25 5.82 3.66
N GLU A 11 -2.29 6.65 3.86
CA GLU A 11 -2.12 8.04 4.31
C GLU A 11 -1.61 8.16 5.75
N LEU A 12 -2.01 7.25 6.63
CA LEU A 12 -1.50 7.20 8.01
C LEU A 12 -0.04 6.75 8.03
N MET A 13 0.31 5.75 7.21
CA MET A 13 1.67 5.22 7.13
C MET A 13 2.64 6.19 6.47
N GLU A 14 2.21 6.97 5.47
CA GLU A 14 3.04 8.01 4.86
C GLU A 14 3.50 9.06 5.88
N LYS A 15 2.67 9.35 6.89
CA LYS A 15 2.95 10.32 7.96
C LYS A 15 3.72 9.72 9.14
N ASN A 16 3.89 8.40 9.16
CA ASN A 16 4.54 7.71 10.26
C ASN A 16 6.06 7.73 10.06
N ASN A 17 6.73 8.65 10.74
CA ASN A 17 8.19 8.81 10.63
C ASN A 17 8.98 7.83 11.51
N GLY A 18 8.32 7.07 12.40
CA GLY A 18 8.97 6.04 13.22
C GLY A 18 9.94 6.55 14.29
N ASP A 19 9.98 7.86 14.54
CA ASP A 19 11.01 8.50 15.36
C ASP A 19 10.95 8.14 16.85
N ASP A 20 9.76 7.85 17.39
CA ASP A 20 9.60 7.51 18.81
C ASP A 20 8.41 6.57 19.11
N VAL A 21 8.52 5.89 20.26
CA VAL A 21 7.57 4.88 20.72
C VAL A 21 6.18 5.47 20.99
N SER A 22 6.10 6.68 21.54
CA SER A 22 4.81 7.33 21.81
C SER A 22 4.06 7.62 20.52
N SER A 23 4.77 8.14 19.52
CA SER A 23 4.22 8.34 18.17
C SER A 23 3.72 7.02 17.57
N ALA A 24 4.50 5.93 17.68
CA ALA A 24 4.07 4.62 17.18
C ALA A 24 2.77 4.12 17.83
N PHE A 25 2.60 4.30 19.15
CA PHE A 25 1.34 3.95 19.83
C PHE A 25 0.17 4.82 19.37
N GLN A 26 0.38 6.12 19.16
CA GLN A 26 -0.65 7.02 18.64
C GLN A 26 -1.08 6.64 17.23
N PHE A 27 -0.13 6.28 16.36
CA PHE A 27 -0.43 5.79 15.01
C PHE A 27 -1.22 4.48 15.05
N ASN A 28 -0.80 3.53 15.89
CA ASN A 28 -1.52 2.26 16.07
C ASN A 28 -2.95 2.49 16.54
N ALA A 29 -3.16 3.41 17.49
CA ALA A 29 -4.50 3.80 17.93
C ALA A 29 -5.31 4.45 16.80
N ALA A 30 -4.72 5.33 15.99
CA ALA A 30 -5.37 5.95 14.84
C ALA A 30 -5.80 4.90 13.79
N ILE A 31 -4.94 3.92 13.50
CA ILE A 31 -5.24 2.80 12.60
C ILE A 31 -6.41 1.97 13.15
N MET A 32 -6.37 1.59 14.43
CA MET A 32 -7.45 0.82 15.05
C MET A 32 -8.79 1.58 15.02
N LYS A 33 -8.80 2.88 15.34
CA LYS A 33 -9.99 3.73 15.23
C LYS A 33 -10.58 3.71 13.82
N MET A 34 -9.73 3.87 12.81
CA MET A 34 -10.13 3.87 11.40
C MET A 34 -10.69 2.50 10.97
N ILE A 35 -10.04 1.40 11.36
CA ILE A 35 -10.44 0.05 10.96
C ILE A 35 -11.74 -0.39 11.62
N PHE A 36 -11.87 -0.18 12.92
CA PHE A 36 -13.04 -0.64 13.68
C PHE A 36 -14.17 0.38 13.75
N GLY A 37 -13.94 1.64 13.34
CA GLY A 37 -14.93 2.71 13.44
C GLY A 37 -15.26 3.08 14.88
N ILE A 38 -14.28 2.93 15.78
CA ILE A 38 -14.43 3.17 17.23
C ILE A 38 -13.67 4.40 17.68
N SER A 39 -13.98 4.89 18.88
CA SER A 39 -13.27 6.00 19.49
C SER A 39 -11.92 5.57 20.08
N GLU A 40 -11.02 6.54 20.26
CA GLU A 40 -9.72 6.29 20.91
C GLU A 40 -9.86 5.78 22.33
N ARG A 41 -10.86 6.30 23.06
CA ARG A 41 -11.18 5.84 24.41
C ARG A 41 -11.57 4.36 24.42
N GLU A 42 -12.17 3.86 23.36
CA GLU A 42 -12.50 2.43 23.25
C GLU A 42 -11.28 1.59 22.91
N VAL A 43 -10.38 2.07 22.06
CA VAL A 43 -9.07 1.41 21.83
C VAL A 43 -8.29 1.29 23.14
N LEU A 44 -8.21 2.36 23.92
CA LEU A 44 -7.45 2.41 25.17
C LEU A 44 -8.09 1.61 26.33
N LYS A 45 -9.30 1.05 26.16
CA LYS A 45 -9.88 0.12 27.14
C LYS A 45 -9.27 -1.28 27.05
N ALA A 46 -8.75 -1.66 25.88
CA ALA A 46 -8.06 -2.93 25.69
C ALA A 46 -6.68 -2.88 26.35
N ASP A 47 -6.15 -4.03 26.74
CA ASP A 47 -4.80 -4.05 27.30
C ASP A 47 -3.73 -3.75 26.22
N VAL A 48 -2.53 -3.39 26.64
CA VAL A 48 -1.45 -2.99 25.71
C VAL A 48 -1.04 -4.17 24.80
N ALA A 49 -1.08 -5.40 25.29
CA ALA A 49 -0.73 -6.58 24.50
C ALA A 49 -1.79 -6.85 23.42
N GLU A 50 -3.08 -6.72 23.74
CA GLU A 50 -4.20 -6.81 22.81
C GLU A 50 -4.13 -5.72 21.74
N GLN A 51 -3.84 -4.47 22.15
CA GLN A 51 -3.66 -3.34 21.22
C GLN A 51 -2.52 -3.61 20.23
N LEU A 52 -1.36 -4.08 20.73
CA LEU A 52 -0.21 -4.39 19.89
C LEU A 52 -0.46 -5.59 18.97
N ALA A 53 -1.09 -6.66 19.48
CA ALA A 53 -1.45 -7.82 18.68
C ALA A 53 -2.43 -7.44 17.56
N THR A 54 -3.41 -6.60 17.87
CA THR A 54 -4.39 -6.09 16.90
C THR A 54 -3.73 -5.21 15.85
N ALA A 55 -2.88 -4.26 16.27
CA ALA A 55 -2.13 -3.42 15.34
C ALA A 55 -1.25 -4.27 14.40
N LYS A 56 -0.52 -5.26 14.95
CA LYS A 56 0.30 -6.19 14.16
C LYS A 56 -0.52 -6.97 13.14
N MET A 57 -1.71 -7.44 13.53
CA MET A 57 -2.62 -8.15 12.60
C MET A 57 -3.10 -7.22 11.48
N ILE A 58 -3.42 -5.96 11.79
CA ILE A 58 -3.81 -4.98 10.78
C ILE A 58 -2.65 -4.73 9.82
N HIS A 59 -1.45 -4.47 10.34
CA HIS A 59 -0.25 -4.29 9.52
C HIS A 59 -0.02 -5.48 8.61
N PHE A 60 -0.10 -6.71 9.13
CA PHE A 60 0.03 -7.92 8.34
C PHE A 60 -0.97 -7.98 7.18
N VAL A 61 -2.26 -7.74 7.44
CA VAL A 61 -3.28 -7.73 6.38
C VAL A 61 -3.02 -6.64 5.34
N MET A 62 -2.63 -5.44 5.76
CA MET A 62 -2.42 -4.33 4.83
C MET A 62 -1.13 -4.50 4.01
N GLN A 63 -0.04 -4.85 4.67
CA GLN A 63 1.31 -4.84 4.10
C GLN A 63 1.64 -6.16 3.40
N ASP A 64 1.30 -7.30 4.02
CA ASP A 64 1.72 -8.61 3.52
C ASP A 64 0.65 -9.29 2.67
N ILE A 65 -0.62 -8.89 2.77
CA ILE A 65 -1.71 -9.46 1.98
C ILE A 65 -2.16 -8.52 0.87
N ILE A 66 -2.52 -7.28 1.19
CA ILE A 66 -3.14 -6.36 0.22
C ILE A 66 -2.09 -5.66 -0.66
N THR A 67 -1.01 -5.14 -0.09
CA THR A 67 -0.01 -4.38 -0.86
C THR A 67 0.61 -5.18 -2.01
N PRO A 68 0.99 -6.48 -1.85
CA PRO A 68 1.56 -7.26 -2.93
C PRO A 68 0.59 -7.50 -4.10
N LYS A 69 -0.73 -7.47 -3.86
CA LYS A 69 -1.74 -7.61 -4.91
C LYS A 69 -1.67 -6.48 -5.96
N PHE A 70 -1.15 -5.31 -5.59
CA PHE A 70 -0.92 -4.23 -6.57
C PHE A 70 0.22 -4.57 -7.53
N LEU A 71 1.20 -5.38 -7.14
CA LEU A 71 2.26 -5.86 -8.04
C LEU A 71 1.70 -6.81 -9.10
N GLU A 72 0.65 -7.58 -8.77
CA GLU A 72 -0.03 -8.45 -9.74
C GLU A 72 -0.68 -7.67 -10.89
N LEU A 73 -0.96 -6.37 -10.69
CA LEU A 73 -1.51 -5.47 -11.70
C LEU A 73 -0.44 -4.92 -12.65
N ASN A 74 0.84 -5.03 -12.31
CA ASN A 74 1.91 -4.59 -13.20
C ASN A 74 2.10 -5.63 -14.31
N PRO A 75 1.87 -5.27 -15.59
CA PRO A 75 2.08 -6.19 -16.71
C PRO A 75 3.55 -6.61 -16.88
N ASN A 76 4.50 -5.81 -16.36
CA ASN A 76 5.94 -6.08 -16.39
C ASN A 76 6.42 -6.37 -14.96
N ARG A 77 6.14 -7.58 -14.44
CA ARG A 77 6.55 -7.96 -13.09
C ARG A 77 8.07 -7.77 -12.93
N PRO A 78 8.56 -7.07 -11.89
CA PRO A 78 10.00 -6.90 -11.66
C PRO A 78 10.76 -8.23 -11.53
N ASP A 79 10.06 -9.31 -11.18
CA ASP A 79 10.62 -10.67 -11.09
C ASP A 79 11.19 -11.21 -12.42
N GLU A 80 11.01 -10.49 -13.54
CA GLU A 80 11.61 -10.82 -14.85
C GLU A 80 12.88 -10.01 -15.19
N VAL A 81 13.36 -9.12 -14.31
CA VAL A 81 14.62 -8.43 -14.50
C VAL A 81 15.56 -8.78 -13.36
N GLU A 82 16.26 -9.92 -13.48
CA GLU A 82 17.53 -10.09 -12.77
C GLU A 82 18.41 -8.91 -13.22
N GLN A 83 18.60 -7.92 -12.36
CA GLN A 83 19.61 -6.89 -12.58
C GLN A 83 20.97 -7.60 -12.49
N GLU A 84 21.50 -8.01 -13.63
CA GLU A 84 22.88 -8.49 -13.74
C GLU A 84 23.80 -7.36 -13.25
N LYS A 85 24.62 -7.64 -12.24
CA LYS A 85 25.64 -6.69 -11.79
C LYS A 85 26.54 -6.32 -12.96
N SER A 86 26.53 -5.06 -13.34
CA SER A 86 27.39 -4.53 -14.39
C SER A 86 28.81 -4.41 -13.84
N ALA A 87 29.81 -4.65 -14.70
CA ALA A 87 31.21 -4.40 -14.37
C ALA A 87 31.53 -2.92 -14.09
N PHE A 88 30.54 -2.03 -14.28
CA PHE A 88 30.62 -0.59 -14.04
C PHE A 88 29.89 -0.15 -12.77
N ASP A 89 29.14 -1.02 -12.08
CA ASP A 89 28.36 -0.66 -10.88
C ASP A 89 29.25 -0.03 -9.79
N ASP A 90 30.43 -0.61 -9.56
CA ASP A 90 31.40 -0.13 -8.58
C ASP A 90 31.97 1.26 -8.95
N TYR A 91 32.11 1.54 -10.24
CA TYR A 91 32.59 2.83 -10.75
C TYR A 91 31.48 3.90 -10.71
N ASP A 92 30.25 3.53 -11.04
CA ASP A 92 29.10 4.42 -11.01
C ASP A 92 28.73 4.82 -9.57
N GLU A 93 28.94 3.91 -8.61
CA GLU A 93 28.77 4.18 -7.18
C GLU A 93 29.88 5.10 -6.62
N GLU A 94 31.15 4.86 -6.97
CA GLU A 94 32.29 5.68 -6.51
C GLU A 94 32.23 7.12 -7.07
N ASN A 95 31.68 7.30 -8.27
CA ASN A 95 31.55 8.61 -8.94
C ASN A 95 30.18 9.28 -8.74
N GLY A 96 29.25 8.65 -8.01
CA GLY A 96 27.96 9.23 -7.67
C GLY A 96 26.94 9.27 -8.81
N TYR A 97 27.15 8.52 -9.90
CA TYR A 97 26.20 8.44 -11.02
C TYR A 97 24.87 7.75 -10.64
N ASN A 98 24.87 6.98 -9.55
CA ASN A 98 23.67 6.35 -8.98
C ASN A 98 22.80 7.32 -8.17
N GLU A 99 23.09 8.63 -8.11
CA GLU A 99 22.26 9.61 -7.39
C GLU A 99 20.81 9.65 -7.89
N ALA A 100 20.56 9.41 -9.18
CA ALA A 100 19.19 9.34 -9.74
C ALA A 100 18.46 8.05 -9.38
N GLU A 101 19.17 6.92 -9.22
CA GLU A 101 18.61 5.65 -8.71
C GLU A 101 18.38 5.71 -7.19
N LYS A 102 19.28 6.34 -6.43
CA LYS A 102 19.07 6.62 -4.99
C LYS A 102 17.89 7.56 -4.76
N GLN A 103 17.60 8.48 -5.68
CA GLN A 103 16.39 9.33 -5.63
C GLN A 103 15.08 8.55 -5.87
N LEU A 104 15.13 7.40 -6.56
CA LEU A 104 13.98 6.49 -6.67
C LEU A 104 13.74 5.71 -5.36
N ASP A 105 14.80 5.42 -4.59
CA ASP A 105 14.71 4.82 -3.25
C ASP A 105 14.11 5.77 -2.18
N ASP A 106 14.13 7.09 -2.42
CA ASP A 106 13.59 8.11 -1.51
C ASP A 106 12.08 8.38 -1.70
N GLU A 107 11.41 7.76 -2.68
CA GLU A 107 9.96 7.86 -2.77
C GLU A 107 9.29 7.10 -1.63
N ASN A 108 8.59 7.83 -0.75
CA ASN A 108 7.82 7.25 0.34
C ASN A 108 6.90 6.14 -0.19
N ILE A 109 7.19 4.88 0.15
CA ILE A 109 6.49 3.70 -0.36
C ILE A 109 4.98 3.77 -0.15
N TRP A 110 4.52 4.45 0.91
CA TRP A 110 3.10 4.62 1.21
C TRP A 110 2.43 5.64 0.29
N LYS A 111 3.16 6.67 -0.15
CA LYS A 111 2.72 7.58 -1.21
C LYS A 111 2.52 6.81 -2.51
N VAL A 112 3.48 5.94 -2.88
CA VAL A 112 3.36 5.07 -4.06
C VAL A 112 2.15 4.15 -3.94
N CYS A 113 1.96 3.50 -2.79
CA CYS A 113 0.80 2.65 -2.53
C CYS A 113 -0.52 3.43 -2.66
N ARG A 114 -0.60 4.64 -2.12
CA ARG A 114 -1.78 5.51 -2.24
C ARG A 114 -2.06 5.87 -3.69
N ASP A 115 -1.02 6.27 -4.43
CA ASP A 115 -1.15 6.66 -5.84
C ASP A 115 -1.61 5.47 -6.69
N ASN A 116 -1.15 4.25 -6.37
CA ASN A 116 -1.61 3.02 -7.00
C ASN A 116 -3.10 2.75 -6.73
N VAL A 117 -3.56 2.93 -5.48
CA VAL A 117 -5.00 2.85 -5.14
C VAL A 117 -5.79 3.85 -5.96
N ASP A 118 -5.35 5.11 -6.02
CA ASP A 118 -6.06 6.16 -6.75
C ASP A 118 -6.11 5.90 -8.26
N ARG A 119 -5.09 5.26 -8.82
CA ARG A 119 -5.08 4.80 -10.22
C ARG A 119 -6.09 3.67 -10.44
N VAL A 120 -6.12 2.66 -9.58
CA VAL A 120 -7.12 1.57 -9.63
C VAL A 120 -8.53 2.14 -9.55
N VAL A 121 -8.80 3.05 -8.61
CA VAL A 121 -10.10 3.70 -8.47
C VAL A 121 -10.50 4.43 -9.76
N LYS A 122 -9.57 5.19 -10.36
CA LYS A 122 -9.81 5.87 -11.64
C LYS A 122 -10.08 4.90 -12.79
N LEU A 123 -9.39 3.76 -12.84
CA LEU A 123 -9.62 2.72 -13.84
C LEU A 123 -11.01 2.09 -13.68
N CYS A 124 -11.42 1.77 -12.45
CA CYS A 124 -12.75 1.22 -12.20
C CYS A 124 -13.86 2.21 -12.62
N ILE A 125 -13.70 3.49 -12.31
CA ILE A 125 -14.69 4.52 -12.70
C ILE A 125 -14.76 4.68 -14.22
N LYS A 126 -13.61 4.78 -14.90
CA LYS A 126 -13.57 5.08 -16.34
C LYS A 126 -13.78 3.85 -17.23
N GLY A 127 -13.20 2.71 -16.85
CA GLY A 127 -13.17 1.48 -17.63
C GLY A 127 -14.34 0.56 -17.33
N LEU A 128 -14.79 0.49 -16.06
CA LEU A 128 -15.86 -0.41 -15.62
C LEU A 128 -17.19 0.31 -15.38
N ASN A 129 -17.24 1.64 -15.61
CA ASN A 129 -18.41 2.49 -15.43
C ASN A 129 -19.02 2.39 -14.01
N ASP A 130 -18.17 2.20 -12.99
CA ASP A 130 -18.59 2.16 -11.59
C ASP A 130 -18.56 3.56 -10.94
N SER A 131 -19.28 3.75 -9.84
CA SER A 131 -19.29 5.01 -9.10
C SER A 131 -18.18 5.05 -8.05
N LEU A 132 -17.62 6.24 -7.79
CA LEU A 132 -16.61 6.42 -6.73
C LEU A 132 -17.06 5.86 -5.37
N SER A 133 -18.32 6.11 -4.98
CA SER A 133 -18.87 5.65 -3.71
C SER A 133 -18.90 4.13 -3.60
N ASN A 134 -19.24 3.45 -4.70
CA ASN A 134 -19.24 1.98 -4.75
C ASN A 134 -17.81 1.46 -4.66
N VAL A 135 -16.91 1.95 -5.51
CA VAL A 135 -15.51 1.50 -5.56
C VAL A 135 -14.83 1.67 -4.19
N MET A 136 -15.04 2.80 -3.51
CA MET A 136 -14.45 3.05 -2.19
C MET A 136 -14.97 2.10 -1.11
N LYS A 137 -16.23 1.65 -1.21
CA LYS A 137 -16.86 0.71 -0.26
C LYS A 137 -16.60 -0.75 -0.59
N SER A 138 -16.22 -1.06 -1.83
CA SER A 138 -15.91 -2.41 -2.28
C SER A 138 -14.75 -3.02 -1.49
N ASP A 139 -14.77 -4.35 -1.36
CA ASP A 139 -13.64 -5.09 -0.81
C ASP A 139 -12.44 -4.96 -1.76
N ILE A 140 -11.30 -4.52 -1.21
CA ILE A 140 -10.12 -4.22 -2.01
C ILE A 140 -9.54 -5.47 -2.69
N MET A 141 -9.58 -6.64 -2.04
CA MET A 141 -9.02 -7.86 -2.62
C MET A 141 -9.84 -8.27 -3.84
N SER A 142 -11.17 -8.31 -3.69
CA SER A 142 -12.09 -8.62 -4.77
C SER A 142 -11.97 -7.62 -5.93
N LEU A 143 -11.79 -6.33 -5.63
CA LEU A 143 -11.61 -5.31 -6.66
C LEU A 143 -10.31 -5.51 -7.44
N LEU A 144 -9.20 -5.75 -6.74
CA LEU A 144 -7.90 -5.96 -7.38
C LEU A 144 -7.90 -7.24 -8.21
N ASP A 145 -8.50 -8.34 -7.73
CA ASP A 145 -8.65 -9.57 -8.50
C ASP A 145 -9.48 -9.35 -9.78
N HIS A 146 -10.56 -8.57 -9.69
CA HIS A 146 -11.36 -8.23 -10.86
C HIS A 146 -10.58 -7.37 -11.87
N VAL A 147 -9.87 -6.34 -11.42
CA VAL A 147 -9.04 -5.49 -12.29
C VAL A 147 -7.92 -6.30 -12.93
N ALA A 148 -7.26 -7.19 -12.19
CA ALA A 148 -6.24 -8.08 -12.73
C ALA A 148 -6.79 -8.99 -13.84
N PHE A 149 -8.02 -9.50 -13.68
CA PHE A 149 -8.70 -10.31 -14.68
C PHE A 149 -9.03 -9.51 -15.95
N GLU A 150 -9.60 -8.31 -15.81
CA GLU A 150 -9.93 -7.44 -16.95
C GLU A 150 -8.67 -7.06 -17.74
N ILE A 151 -7.56 -6.74 -17.05
CA ILE A 151 -6.28 -6.43 -17.73
C ILE A 151 -5.79 -7.60 -18.57
N LYS A 152 -5.87 -8.84 -18.06
CA LYS A 152 -5.41 -10.05 -18.77
C LYS A 152 -6.25 -10.36 -20.01
N THR A 153 -7.55 -10.07 -19.96
CA THR A 153 -8.49 -10.44 -21.04
C THR A 153 -8.69 -9.34 -22.09
N ILE A 154 -8.10 -8.15 -21.90
CA ILE A 154 -8.17 -7.04 -22.87
C ILE A 154 -7.68 -7.43 -24.28
N ASN A 155 -6.68 -8.31 -24.38
CA ASN A 155 -6.10 -8.74 -25.66
C ASN A 155 -6.73 -10.02 -26.24
N GLU A 156 -7.74 -10.60 -25.59
CA GLU A 156 -8.43 -11.81 -26.05
C GLU A 156 -9.65 -11.50 -26.95
N LYS A 157 -9.78 -10.25 -27.43
CA LYS A 157 -10.87 -9.78 -28.32
C LYS A 157 -10.41 -9.53 -29.74
#